data_AF-A0A6A5UWB5-F1
#
_entry.id   AF-A0A6A5UWB5-F1
#
_cell.length_a   1.000
_cell.length_b   1.000
_cell.length_c   1.000
_cell.angle_alpha   90.00
_cell.angle_beta   90.00
_cell.angle_gamma   90.00
#
_symmetry.space_group_name_H-M   'P 1'
#
loop_
_entity.id
_entity.type
_entity.pdbx_description
1 polymer ?
#
loop_
_entity_poly.entity_id
_entity_poly.type
_entity_poly.pdbx_seq_one_letter_code
_entity_poly.pdbx_strand_id
1 'polypeptide(L)'
;MGARLAGTRARTAGFNLGCRRGLRCAIARWGGEAVAIALVERRGKARLSCASCSALIGRVTRFTITITLQPGAAHHPFLMQVQLPPQTVSSLKSVHLLRALLREASYLPDANARQYFRRYIVNRFRAYQPAQNASSSLHAKAVEKHRHRFGKRRHISVIEQRTQLMQRKARKGLNYLRLANLGHYRCLRKILYFTYGRIGTRKYVLLDHLLRPDDPTAVQEPSPLQKLYYSNERFLSFFDAPKKSKSDSYSIHISDRYSRLRTAIKAQHHKEVALNRELKRSYLLTPINNIWERPMPIKRARNNVRRWYAETMTRLLPPLPTEEFEFVKAMAEGTKRPSFVKRRSPAIELRPVEEVPEVEQFTKLVQDALALEKPSRFDARADTLRPNRRLMRRLYTDLLGFCSKLEWNESFKKWESVWGNRLQGINSQVSSEAADLFAGVDASGKVPQQQSELHDVAAQKHNADLKARLKDYQKSKPKKERHTTLPFYTEFLPPDHPIRKAAGAN
;
A
#
# COMPACT_ATOMS: atom_id res chain seq x y z
N MET A 1 -59.51 -46.83 -31.36
CA MET A 1 -59.74 -47.51 -30.07
C MET A 1 -58.65 -47.08 -29.10
N GLY A 2 -59.00 -46.66 -27.88
CA GLY A 2 -58.04 -46.43 -26.79
C GLY A 2 -57.89 -44.98 -26.32
N ALA A 3 -58.96 -44.38 -25.83
CA ALA A 3 -58.93 -43.15 -25.01
C ALA A 3 -58.63 -43.49 -23.54
N ARG A 4 -57.91 -42.61 -22.81
CA ARG A 4 -57.95 -42.37 -21.35
C ARG A 4 -57.03 -41.17 -21.05
N LEU A 5 -57.55 -39.99 -20.77
CA LEU A 5 -58.11 -39.46 -19.51
C LEU A 5 -57.11 -38.52 -18.81
N ALA A 6 -57.60 -37.29 -18.63
CA ALA A 6 -56.95 -36.16 -18.02
C ALA A 6 -56.75 -36.33 -16.50
N GLY A 7 -55.67 -35.75 -16.00
CA GLY A 7 -55.39 -35.64 -14.56
C GLY A 7 -54.64 -34.34 -14.27
N THR A 8 -55.39 -33.27 -14.00
CA THR A 8 -54.90 -32.00 -13.48
C THR A 8 -54.41 -32.16 -12.04
N ARG A 9 -53.14 -31.88 -11.78
CA ARG A 9 -52.61 -31.61 -10.43
C ARG A 9 -51.75 -30.35 -10.44
N ALA A 10 -52.27 -29.32 -9.76
CA ALA A 10 -51.52 -28.14 -9.37
C ALA A 10 -50.47 -28.50 -8.30
N ARG A 11 -49.20 -28.16 -8.52
CA ARG A 11 -48.18 -28.01 -7.47
C ARG A 11 -47.22 -26.87 -7.82
N THR A 12 -47.41 -25.78 -7.08
CA THR A 12 -46.40 -24.95 -6.40
C THR A 12 -44.98 -24.90 -6.97
N ALA A 13 -44.62 -23.68 -7.34
CA ALA A 13 -43.31 -23.21 -7.77
C ALA A 13 -42.18 -23.49 -6.75
N GLY A 14 -41.00 -23.82 -7.28
CA GLY A 14 -39.74 -23.93 -6.55
C GLY A 14 -38.56 -23.51 -7.42
N PHE A 15 -38.48 -22.23 -7.77
CA PHE A 15 -37.31 -21.66 -8.44
C PHE A 15 -36.22 -21.35 -7.40
N ASN A 16 -35.21 -22.21 -7.34
CA ASN A 16 -34.00 -22.03 -6.55
C ASN A 16 -33.01 -21.12 -7.28
N LEU A 17 -33.09 -19.81 -7.05
CA LEU A 17 -32.03 -18.85 -7.39
C LEU A 17 -31.18 -18.58 -6.14
N GLY A 18 -30.04 -19.29 -6.06
CA GLY A 18 -29.02 -19.10 -5.03
C GLY A 18 -28.37 -17.73 -5.09
N CYS A 19 -28.95 -16.75 -4.42
CA CYS A 19 -28.40 -15.42 -4.21
C CYS A 19 -27.59 -15.40 -2.91
N ARG A 20 -26.26 -15.57 -2.98
CA ARG A 20 -25.35 -15.43 -1.81
C ARG A 20 -24.65 -14.07 -1.81
N ARG A 21 -25.26 -13.06 -1.21
CA ARG A 21 -24.56 -12.05 -0.39
C ARG A 21 -25.49 -11.58 0.72
N GLY A 22 -25.23 -12.08 1.93
CA GLY A 22 -25.93 -11.69 3.14
C GLY A 22 -25.70 -10.22 3.49
N LEU A 23 -26.79 -9.46 3.55
CA LEU A 23 -26.91 -8.28 4.40
C LEU A 23 -28.00 -8.62 5.42
N ARG A 24 -27.61 -8.67 6.69
CA ARG A 24 -28.53 -8.71 7.82
C ARG A 24 -29.07 -7.30 8.04
N CYS A 25 -30.36 -7.10 7.83
CA CYS A 25 -31.09 -5.95 8.37
C CYS A 25 -31.65 -6.37 9.74
N ALA A 26 -31.18 -5.71 10.80
CA ALA A 26 -31.86 -5.72 12.09
C ALA A 26 -32.88 -4.59 12.08
N ILE A 27 -34.14 -4.91 12.36
CA ILE A 27 -35.21 -3.94 12.61
C ILE A 27 -35.30 -3.79 14.13
N ALA A 28 -34.91 -2.62 14.64
CA ALA A 28 -35.24 -2.19 15.98
C ALA A 28 -36.44 -1.24 15.88
N ARG A 29 -37.48 -1.53 16.66
CA ARG A 29 -38.78 -0.85 16.68
C ARG A 29 -38.76 0.19 17.80
N TRP A 30 -38.81 1.47 17.48
CA TRP A 30 -38.94 2.56 18.46
C TRP A 30 -39.83 3.66 17.87
N GLY A 31 -40.88 4.03 18.63
CA GLY A 31 -41.60 5.30 18.52
C GLY A 31 -42.52 5.45 17.30
N GLY A 32 -43.82 5.51 17.54
CA GLY A 32 -44.83 5.76 16.53
C GLY A 32 -44.65 7.13 15.86
N GLU A 33 -44.56 7.10 14.54
CA GLU A 33 -45.17 8.05 13.60
C GLU A 33 -44.87 7.51 12.19
N ALA A 34 -45.93 7.10 11.48
CA ALA A 34 -45.83 6.53 10.14
C ALA A 34 -45.80 7.68 9.12
N VAL A 35 -44.61 8.03 8.63
CA VAL A 35 -44.47 8.83 7.41
C VAL A 35 -44.07 7.91 6.27
N ALA A 36 -45.03 7.58 5.41
CA ALA A 36 -44.80 6.84 4.18
C ALA A 36 -44.15 7.76 3.13
N ILE A 37 -42.86 7.53 2.84
CA ILE A 37 -42.21 8.10 1.65
C ILE A 37 -42.00 6.96 0.65
N ALA A 38 -42.83 6.94 -0.39
CA ALA A 38 -42.66 6.07 -1.54
C ALA A 38 -41.43 6.52 -2.36
N LEU A 39 -40.40 5.68 -2.41
CA LEU A 39 -39.27 5.82 -3.34
C LEU A 39 -39.60 5.11 -4.65
N VAL A 40 -40.02 5.87 -5.66
CA VAL A 40 -40.09 5.39 -7.05
C VAL A 40 -38.72 5.61 -7.71
N GLU A 41 -37.98 4.52 -7.90
CA GLU A 41 -36.74 4.49 -8.67
C GLU A 41 -37.08 4.36 -10.18
N ARG A 42 -37.03 5.46 -10.94
CA ARG A 42 -37.05 5.39 -12.42
C ARG A 42 -35.65 5.49 -12.99
N ARG A 43 -35.17 4.36 -13.50
CA ARG A 43 -34.11 4.29 -14.53
C ARG A 43 -34.73 4.69 -15.87
N GLY A 44 -34.11 5.63 -16.58
CA GLY A 44 -34.44 5.89 -17.98
C GLY A 44 -33.64 7.03 -18.57
N LYS A 45 -32.76 6.71 -19.52
CA LYS A 45 -32.18 7.67 -20.46
C LYS A 45 -33.27 8.10 -21.43
N ALA A 46 -33.43 9.40 -21.66
CA ALA A 46 -33.94 9.94 -22.91
C ALA A 46 -33.26 11.29 -23.18
N ARG A 47 -32.62 11.39 -24.35
CA ARG A 47 -32.31 12.66 -25.01
C ARG A 47 -33.62 13.14 -25.61
N LEU A 48 -34.02 14.38 -25.35
CA LEU A 48 -34.94 15.12 -26.18
C LEU A 48 -34.46 16.57 -26.23
N SER A 49 -34.06 16.97 -27.43
CA SER A 49 -33.97 18.35 -27.88
C SER A 49 -35.38 18.94 -27.97
N CYS A 50 -35.56 20.18 -27.50
CA CYS A 50 -36.55 21.06 -28.10
C CYS A 50 -36.08 22.50 -27.99
N ALA A 51 -36.11 23.16 -29.13
CA ALA A 51 -35.89 24.59 -29.30
C ALA A 51 -37.18 25.36 -28.91
N SER A 52 -37.06 26.69 -28.92
CA SER A 52 -38.14 27.69 -28.87
C SER A 52 -38.95 27.81 -27.59
N CYS A 53 -38.66 28.86 -26.81
CA CYS A 53 -39.64 29.92 -26.60
C CYS A 53 -38.93 31.20 -26.13
N SER A 54 -39.02 32.23 -26.97
CA SER A 54 -38.57 33.60 -26.72
C SER A 54 -39.69 34.41 -26.05
N ALA A 55 -39.28 35.50 -25.40
CA ALA A 55 -40.05 36.68 -25.01
C ALA A 55 -40.90 36.59 -23.72
N LEU A 56 -40.47 37.31 -22.69
CA LEU A 56 -41.27 38.42 -22.20
C LEU A 56 -40.42 39.49 -21.51
N ILE A 57 -40.74 40.72 -21.88
CA ILE A 57 -40.13 42.01 -21.55
C ILE A 57 -40.78 42.57 -20.27
N GLY A 58 -40.00 43.34 -19.49
CA GLY A 58 -40.51 44.30 -18.51
C GLY A 58 -40.21 43.90 -17.06
N ARG A 59 -39.78 44.76 -16.14
CA ARG A 59 -39.62 46.22 -16.11
C ARG A 59 -38.48 46.53 -15.12
N VAL A 60 -37.70 47.53 -15.47
CA VAL A 60 -36.70 48.17 -14.61
C VAL A 60 -37.44 49.07 -13.62
N THR A 61 -37.41 48.75 -12.34
CA THR A 61 -37.73 49.72 -11.28
C THR A 61 -36.43 50.30 -10.74
N ARG A 62 -36.14 51.53 -11.15
CA ARG A 62 -35.11 52.38 -10.55
C ARG A 62 -35.58 52.76 -9.15
N PHE A 63 -34.90 52.26 -8.12
CA PHE A 63 -34.95 52.84 -6.78
C PHE A 63 -33.88 53.91 -6.69
N THR A 64 -34.28 55.18 -6.82
CA THR A 64 -33.49 56.33 -6.41
C THR A 64 -33.57 56.46 -4.90
N ILE A 65 -32.49 56.11 -4.21
CA ILE A 65 -32.31 56.39 -2.78
C ILE A 65 -31.61 57.74 -2.68
N THR A 66 -32.35 58.77 -2.27
CA THR A 66 -31.81 60.05 -1.82
C THR A 66 -31.14 59.88 -0.46
N ILE A 67 -29.82 60.00 -0.41
CA ILE A 67 -29.02 60.01 0.81
C ILE A 67 -28.84 61.47 1.24
N THR A 68 -29.48 61.85 2.33
CA THR A 68 -29.20 63.10 3.06
C THR A 68 -27.95 62.91 3.92
N LEU A 69 -26.88 63.65 3.59
CA LEU A 69 -25.64 63.71 4.36
C LEU A 69 -25.80 64.61 5.60
N GLN A 70 -25.57 64.05 6.78
CA GLN A 70 -25.18 64.81 7.97
C GLN A 70 -23.69 64.54 8.25
N PRO A 71 -22.87 65.58 8.53
CA PRO A 71 -21.47 65.40 8.89
C PRO A 71 -21.31 65.27 10.40
N GLY A 72 -20.44 64.35 10.83
CA GLY A 72 -19.81 64.42 12.14
C GLY A 72 -20.05 63.21 13.04
N ALA A 73 -19.16 62.21 12.95
CA ALA A 73 -18.65 61.50 14.12
C ALA A 73 -17.49 60.56 13.71
N ALA A 74 -16.34 60.82 14.32
CA ALA A 74 -15.12 60.03 14.46
C ALA A 74 -15.04 58.66 13.76
N HIS A 75 -14.07 58.55 12.86
CA HIS A 75 -13.57 57.31 12.28
C HIS A 75 -12.93 56.40 13.35
N HIS A 76 -13.63 55.31 13.72
CA HIS A 76 -12.96 54.08 14.14
C HIS A 76 -12.80 53.16 12.93
N PRO A 77 -11.60 52.59 12.67
CA PRO A 77 -11.43 51.64 11.58
C PRO A 77 -12.22 50.37 11.89
N PHE A 78 -13.30 50.18 11.14
CA PHE A 78 -14.13 48.99 11.15
C PHE A 78 -13.29 47.79 10.67
N LEU A 79 -12.69 47.07 11.63
CA LEU A 79 -12.13 45.75 11.41
C LEU A 79 -13.27 44.85 10.92
N MET A 80 -13.34 44.64 9.60
CA MET A 80 -14.10 43.55 9.02
C MET A 80 -13.57 42.24 9.59
N GLN A 81 -14.19 41.80 10.69
CA GLN A 81 -14.08 40.44 11.17
C GLN A 81 -14.65 39.55 10.06
N VAL A 82 -13.76 38.96 9.28
CA VAL A 82 -14.06 37.79 8.46
C VAL A 82 -14.53 36.71 9.42
N GLN A 83 -15.84 36.62 9.62
CA GLN A 83 -16.45 35.53 10.39
C GLN A 83 -16.12 34.23 9.66
N LEU A 84 -15.12 33.52 10.19
CA LEU A 84 -14.83 32.15 9.78
C LEU A 84 -16.10 31.32 10.01
N PRO A 85 -16.53 30.51 9.02
CA PRO A 85 -17.74 29.70 9.16
C PRO A 85 -17.62 28.81 10.41
N PRO A 86 -18.72 28.55 11.14
CA PRO A 86 -18.70 27.81 12.39
C PRO A 86 -18.03 26.45 12.18
N GLN A 87 -16.88 26.27 12.83
CA GLN A 87 -16.11 25.04 12.75
C GLN A 87 -16.85 23.96 13.54
N THR A 88 -17.44 22.99 12.84
CA THR A 88 -18.04 21.83 13.51
C THR A 88 -16.98 21.06 14.31
N VAL A 89 -17.35 20.44 15.44
CA VAL A 89 -16.43 19.64 16.27
C VAL A 89 -15.73 18.53 15.46
N SER A 90 -16.43 17.98 14.44
CA SER A 90 -15.86 17.01 13.50
C SER A 90 -14.83 17.62 12.55
N SER A 91 -15.02 18.89 12.13
CA SER A 91 -14.04 19.68 11.38
C SER A 91 -12.77 19.89 12.20
N LEU A 92 -12.88 20.36 13.46
CA LEU A 92 -11.73 20.57 14.33
C LEU A 92 -10.93 19.27 14.54
N LYS A 93 -11.61 18.15 14.82
CA LYS A 93 -10.98 16.81 14.92
C LYS A 93 -10.20 16.45 13.65
N SER A 94 -10.72 16.79 12.48
CA SER A 94 -10.05 16.51 11.20
C SER A 94 -8.80 17.38 10.99
N VAL A 95 -8.86 18.66 11.40
CA VAL A 95 -7.73 19.60 11.28
C VAL A 95 -6.59 19.22 12.24
N HIS A 96 -6.89 18.89 13.50
CA HIS A 96 -5.87 18.41 14.44
C HIS A 96 -5.20 17.13 13.94
N LEU A 97 -5.98 16.22 13.37
CA LEU A 97 -5.47 14.99 12.79
C LEU A 97 -4.59 15.25 11.56
N LEU A 98 -4.99 16.16 10.67
CA LEU A 98 -4.16 16.60 9.55
C LEU A 98 -2.82 17.16 10.04
N ARG A 99 -2.84 18.06 11.02
CA ARG A 99 -1.61 18.63 11.61
C ARG A 99 -0.72 17.54 12.20
N ALA A 100 -1.28 16.62 12.98
CA ALA A 100 -0.53 15.52 13.58
C ALA A 100 0.09 14.60 12.52
N LEU A 101 -0.66 14.24 11.47
CA LEU A 101 -0.14 13.46 10.34
C LEU A 101 1.01 14.18 9.61
N LEU A 102 0.86 15.48 9.37
CA LEU A 102 1.90 16.27 8.70
C LEU A 102 3.16 16.40 9.55
N ARG A 103 3.01 16.53 10.88
CA ARG A 103 4.14 16.51 11.82
C ARG A 103 4.86 15.16 11.77
N GLU A 104 4.15 14.05 11.91
CA GLU A 104 4.76 12.72 11.86
C GLU A 104 5.40 12.43 10.49
N ALA A 105 4.76 12.82 9.39
CA ALA A 105 5.34 12.68 8.05
C ALA A 105 6.62 13.49 7.87
N SER A 106 6.81 14.59 8.61
CA SER A 106 8.03 15.41 8.54
C SER A 106 9.25 14.79 9.24
N TYR A 107 9.03 13.81 10.11
CA TYR A 107 10.10 13.11 10.84
C TYR A 107 10.60 11.84 10.14
N LEU A 108 10.05 11.50 8.97
CA LEU A 108 10.50 10.34 8.22
C LEU A 108 11.99 10.48 7.84
N PRO A 109 12.76 9.38 7.88
CA PRO A 109 14.21 9.42 7.66
C PRO A 109 14.61 9.69 6.19
N ASP A 110 13.68 9.48 5.25
CA ASP A 110 13.89 9.72 3.82
C ASP A 110 13.28 11.05 3.37
N ALA A 111 14.06 11.89 2.68
CA ALA A 111 13.62 13.19 2.20
C ALA A 111 12.49 13.08 1.16
N ASN A 112 12.62 12.13 0.22
CA ASN A 112 11.62 11.88 -0.81
C ASN A 112 10.32 11.36 -0.17
N ALA A 113 10.43 10.53 0.87
CA ALA A 113 9.29 10.08 1.65
C ALA A 113 8.54 11.23 2.34
N ARG A 114 9.25 12.16 2.97
CA ARG A 114 8.64 13.34 3.62
C ARG A 114 7.81 14.14 2.61
N GLN A 115 8.38 14.45 1.45
CA GLN A 115 7.69 15.23 0.41
C GLN A 115 6.49 14.48 -0.17
N TYR A 116 6.66 13.18 -0.47
CA TYR A 116 5.58 12.34 -0.99
C TYR A 116 4.41 12.24 -0.01
N PHE A 117 4.66 11.91 1.26
CA PHE A 117 3.59 11.74 2.25
C PHE A 117 2.92 13.07 2.58
N ARG A 118 3.66 14.20 2.63
CA ARG A 118 3.07 15.54 2.75
C ARG A 118 2.05 15.79 1.64
N ARG A 119 2.43 15.58 0.38
CA ARG A 119 1.53 15.74 -0.78
C ARG A 119 0.34 14.77 -0.71
N TYR A 120 0.60 13.50 -0.40
CA TYR A 120 -0.42 12.44 -0.29
C TYR A 120 -1.48 12.76 0.77
N ILE A 121 -1.03 13.15 1.98
CA ILE A 121 -1.91 13.51 3.10
C ILE A 121 -2.76 14.73 2.72
N VAL A 122 -2.12 15.82 2.28
CA VAL A 122 -2.83 17.06 1.91
C VAL A 122 -3.87 16.81 0.82
N ASN A 123 -3.51 16.09 -0.25
CA ASN A 123 -4.45 15.78 -1.32
C ASN A 123 -5.65 14.97 -0.83
N ARG A 124 -5.42 14.03 0.08
CA ARG A 124 -6.50 13.19 0.64
C ARG A 124 -7.46 14.00 1.52
N PHE A 125 -6.95 14.93 2.34
CA PHE A 125 -7.81 15.80 3.15
C PHE A 125 -8.56 16.81 2.28
N ARG A 126 -7.89 17.42 1.29
CA ARG A 126 -8.51 18.33 0.33
C ARG A 126 -9.65 17.69 -0.45
N ALA A 127 -9.57 16.40 -0.76
CA ALA A 127 -10.65 15.68 -1.46
C ALA A 127 -11.94 15.52 -0.64
N TYR A 128 -11.87 15.63 0.69
CA TYR A 128 -13.01 15.57 1.62
C TYR A 128 -13.29 16.92 2.30
N GLN A 129 -12.73 18.01 1.77
CA GLN A 129 -13.06 19.36 2.19
C GLN A 129 -14.23 19.87 1.34
N PRO A 130 -15.30 20.44 1.93
CA PRO A 130 -16.40 21.01 1.18
C PRO A 130 -15.89 22.18 0.33
N ALA A 131 -16.50 22.38 -0.84
CA ALA A 131 -16.05 23.39 -1.82
C ALA A 131 -16.08 24.83 -1.25
N GLN A 132 -17.02 25.10 -0.34
CA GLN A 132 -17.18 26.40 0.33
C GLN A 132 -15.97 26.77 1.19
N ASN A 133 -15.32 25.79 1.83
CA ASN A 133 -14.19 26.04 2.72
C ASN A 133 -12.85 26.10 2.00
N ALA A 134 -12.87 26.04 0.67
CA ALA A 134 -11.65 26.04 -0.10
C ALA A 134 -11.24 27.45 -0.50
N SER A 135 -9.96 27.75 -0.31
CA SER A 135 -9.34 28.94 -0.88
C SER A 135 -9.60 28.98 -2.39
N SER A 136 -10.33 30.00 -2.83
CA SER A 136 -10.82 30.25 -4.19
C SER A 136 -9.74 30.79 -5.11
N SER A 137 -8.52 30.26 -5.04
CA SER A 137 -7.46 30.73 -5.95
C SER A 137 -7.82 30.39 -7.41
N LEU A 138 -7.48 31.28 -8.35
CA LEU A 138 -7.61 31.06 -9.81
C LEU A 138 -6.97 29.73 -10.24
N HIS A 139 -5.83 29.38 -9.62
CA HIS A 139 -5.19 28.08 -9.77
C HIS A 139 -6.07 26.92 -9.31
N ALA A 140 -6.87 27.04 -8.24
CA ALA A 140 -7.75 25.97 -7.78
C ALA A 140 -8.85 25.62 -8.79
N LYS A 141 -9.44 26.62 -9.47
CA LYS A 141 -10.46 26.40 -10.52
C LYS A 141 -9.87 25.76 -11.78
N ALA A 142 -8.71 26.24 -12.25
CA ALA A 142 -8.00 25.64 -13.39
C ALA A 142 -7.54 24.19 -13.09
N VAL A 143 -7.06 23.95 -11.88
CA VAL A 143 -6.59 22.64 -11.41
C VAL A 143 -7.74 21.62 -11.26
N GLU A 144 -8.96 22.04 -10.93
CA GLU A 144 -10.13 21.15 -10.89
C GLU A 144 -10.52 20.60 -12.27
N LYS A 145 -10.31 21.36 -13.34
CA LYS A 145 -10.57 20.95 -14.74
C LYS A 145 -9.59 19.87 -15.22
N HIS A 146 -8.32 19.95 -14.82
CA HIS A 146 -7.26 19.03 -15.25
C HIS A 146 -6.93 17.90 -14.27
N ARG A 147 -7.50 17.89 -13.06
CA ARG A 147 -7.28 16.80 -12.10
C ARG A 147 -8.08 15.55 -12.45
N HIS A 148 -7.37 14.44 -12.63
CA HIS A 148 -7.95 13.10 -12.58
C HIS A 148 -8.73 12.89 -11.27
N ARG A 149 -9.72 11.98 -11.29
CA ARG A 149 -10.77 11.72 -10.27
C ARG A 149 -10.36 11.75 -8.78
N PHE A 150 -9.08 11.62 -8.45
CA PHE A 150 -8.54 11.55 -7.08
C PHE A 150 -8.32 12.90 -6.40
N GLY A 151 -8.29 14.00 -7.16
CA GLY A 151 -8.15 15.36 -6.61
C GLY A 151 -9.38 16.24 -6.75
N LYS A 152 -10.48 15.67 -7.26
CA LYS A 152 -11.79 16.33 -7.31
C LYS A 152 -12.42 16.28 -5.92
N ARG A 153 -12.94 17.42 -5.48
CA ARG A 153 -13.71 17.48 -4.22
C ARG A 153 -14.98 16.65 -4.37
N ARG A 154 -15.38 16.02 -3.27
CA ARG A 154 -16.60 15.21 -3.23
C ARG A 154 -17.80 16.11 -2.91
N HIS A 155 -18.97 15.67 -3.32
CA HIS A 155 -20.22 16.29 -2.91
C HIS A 155 -20.38 16.24 -1.39
N ILE A 156 -21.02 17.25 -0.80
CA ILE A 156 -21.12 17.44 0.65
C ILE A 156 -21.77 16.22 1.33
N SER A 157 -22.86 15.69 0.77
CA SER A 157 -23.52 14.48 1.29
C SER A 157 -22.59 13.25 1.36
N VAL A 158 -21.69 13.09 0.39
CA VAL A 158 -20.69 12.00 0.38
C VAL A 158 -19.60 12.25 1.41
N ILE A 159 -19.26 13.51 1.68
CA ILE A 159 -18.28 13.90 2.69
C ILE A 159 -18.83 13.53 4.07
N GLU A 160 -20.03 13.97 4.43
CA GLU A 160 -20.65 13.72 5.74
C GLU A 160 -20.72 12.22 6.04
N GLN A 161 -21.28 11.43 5.10
CA GLN A 161 -21.41 9.97 5.25
C GLN A 161 -20.07 9.26 5.46
N ARG A 162 -18.98 9.75 4.84
CA ARG A 162 -17.67 9.06 4.85
C ARG A 162 -16.67 9.66 5.83
N THR A 163 -16.96 10.80 6.44
CA THR A 163 -16.01 11.55 7.27
C THR A 163 -15.50 10.71 8.42
N GLN A 164 -16.38 10.05 9.18
CA GLN A 164 -15.97 9.20 10.31
C GLN A 164 -15.05 8.05 9.87
N LEU A 165 -15.37 7.38 8.76
CA LEU A 165 -14.56 6.29 8.22
C LEU A 165 -13.20 6.78 7.72
N MET A 166 -13.14 7.97 7.11
CA MET A 166 -11.88 8.61 6.73
C MET A 166 -11.04 9.01 7.94
N GLN A 167 -11.66 9.57 8.99
CA GLN A 167 -10.97 9.89 10.24
C GLN A 167 -10.39 8.64 10.90
N ARG A 168 -11.15 7.53 10.98
CA ARG A 168 -10.62 6.24 11.47
C ARG A 168 -9.42 5.76 10.66
N LYS A 169 -9.48 5.84 9.32
CA LYS A 169 -8.35 5.51 8.44
C LYS A 169 -7.15 6.42 8.68
N ALA A 170 -7.40 7.69 8.93
CA ALA A 170 -6.36 8.67 9.16
C ALA A 170 -5.67 8.47 10.52
N ARG A 171 -6.41 8.11 11.59
CA ARG A 171 -5.83 7.68 12.88
C ARG A 171 -4.95 6.43 12.73
N LYS A 172 -5.42 5.44 11.97
CA LYS A 172 -4.60 4.26 11.63
C LYS A 172 -3.32 4.65 10.88
N GLY A 173 -3.43 5.59 9.93
CA GLY A 173 -2.28 6.14 9.21
C GLY A 173 -1.31 6.90 10.13
N LEU A 174 -1.81 7.61 11.12
CA LEU A 174 -1.00 8.33 12.11
C LEU A 174 -0.21 7.36 12.98
N ASN A 175 -0.85 6.32 13.51
CA ASN A 175 -0.15 5.27 14.26
C ASN A 175 0.88 4.58 13.37
N TYR A 176 0.56 4.36 12.09
CA TYR A 176 1.50 3.78 11.15
C TYR A 176 2.77 4.63 10.93
N LEU A 177 2.60 5.95 10.77
CA LEU A 177 3.73 6.88 10.63
C LEU A 177 4.55 6.97 11.92
N ARG A 178 3.89 7.03 13.08
CA ARG A 178 4.57 6.98 14.39
C ARG A 178 5.44 5.73 14.50
N LEU A 179 4.90 4.55 14.20
CA LEU A 179 5.63 3.29 14.23
C LEU A 179 6.82 3.30 13.25
N ALA A 180 6.65 3.87 12.06
CA ALA A 180 7.75 3.98 11.11
C ALA A 180 8.86 4.91 11.60
N ASN A 181 8.50 6.03 12.24
CA ASN A 181 9.44 6.97 12.84
C ASN A 181 10.18 6.36 14.04
N LEU A 182 9.54 5.45 14.77
CA LEU A 182 10.17 4.62 15.80
C LEU A 182 11.06 3.51 15.22
N GLY A 183 11.15 3.39 13.88
CA GLY A 183 12.05 2.46 13.19
C GLY A 183 11.51 1.03 13.04
N HIS A 184 10.20 0.80 13.16
CA HIS A 184 9.62 -0.49 12.80
C HIS A 184 9.86 -0.83 11.32
N TYR A 185 10.68 -1.86 11.08
CA TYR A 185 11.14 -2.28 9.75
C TYR A 185 10.01 -2.47 8.74
N ARG A 186 8.95 -3.21 9.08
CA ARG A 186 7.82 -3.48 8.17
C ARG A 186 7.06 -2.20 7.79
N CYS A 187 6.98 -1.26 8.73
CA CYS A 187 6.31 0.02 8.53
C CYS A 187 7.10 0.91 7.57
N LEU A 188 8.39 1.05 7.86
CA LEU A 188 9.32 1.85 7.08
C LEU A 188 9.51 1.31 5.66
N ARG A 189 9.63 -0.01 5.51
CA ARG A 189 9.71 -0.68 4.20
C ARG A 189 8.51 -0.34 3.31
N LYS A 190 7.30 -0.39 3.86
CA LYS A 190 6.10 -0.06 3.08
C LYS A 190 6.03 1.42 2.72
N ILE A 191 6.49 2.32 3.60
CA ILE A 191 6.63 3.75 3.30
C ILE A 191 7.51 3.92 2.07
N LEU A 192 8.70 3.29 2.04
CA LEU A 192 9.59 3.32 0.88
C LEU A 192 8.93 2.72 -0.38
N TYR A 193 8.16 1.64 -0.25
CA TYR A 193 7.40 1.10 -1.38
C TYR A 193 6.36 2.07 -1.94
N PHE A 194 5.72 2.89 -1.11
CA PHE A 194 4.82 3.94 -1.60
C PHE A 194 5.58 5.07 -2.28
N THR A 195 6.71 5.48 -1.72
CA THR A 195 7.45 6.66 -2.16
C THR A 195 8.16 6.42 -3.47
N TYR A 196 8.66 5.21 -3.72
CA TYR A 196 9.30 4.80 -4.97
C TYR A 196 8.34 4.01 -5.88
N GLY A 197 7.02 4.12 -5.66
CA GLY A 197 6.01 3.63 -6.60
C GLY A 197 6.00 2.12 -6.83
N ARG A 198 6.44 1.33 -5.84
CA ARG A 198 6.26 -0.14 -5.85
C ARG A 198 4.80 -0.49 -5.50
N ILE A 199 4.16 0.34 -4.68
CA ILE A 199 2.76 0.21 -4.24
C ILE A 199 2.04 1.57 -4.36
N GLY A 200 0.72 1.53 -4.54
CA GLY A 200 -0.13 2.71 -4.42
C GLY A 200 -0.27 3.51 -5.70
N THR A 201 -0.61 4.79 -5.57
CA THR A 201 -0.95 5.65 -6.73
C THR A 201 0.25 5.96 -7.60
N ARG A 202 1.41 6.21 -6.98
CA ARG A 202 2.64 6.52 -7.70
C ARG A 202 3.05 5.40 -8.66
N LYS A 203 2.81 4.14 -8.28
CA LYS A 203 2.99 2.98 -9.17
C LYS A 203 2.29 3.18 -10.50
N TYR A 204 1.01 3.55 -10.46
CA TYR A 204 0.20 3.73 -11.67
C TYR A 204 0.62 4.96 -12.47
N VAL A 205 1.15 6.01 -11.81
CA VAL A 205 1.73 7.17 -12.51
C VAL A 205 2.98 6.75 -13.29
N LEU A 206 3.87 5.97 -12.68
CA LEU A 206 5.06 5.44 -13.37
C LEU A 206 4.68 4.46 -14.49
N LEU A 207 3.66 3.62 -14.26
CA LEU A 207 3.13 2.74 -15.30
C LEU A 207 2.52 3.51 -16.47
N ASP A 208 1.88 4.67 -16.24
CA ASP A 208 1.31 5.47 -17.33
C ASP A 208 2.37 5.88 -18.35
N HIS A 209 3.60 6.19 -17.90
CA HIS A 209 4.72 6.50 -18.79
C HIS A 209 5.17 5.30 -19.65
N LEU A 210 5.02 4.06 -19.13
CA LEU A 210 5.30 2.83 -19.89
C LEU A 210 4.22 2.47 -20.89
N LEU A 211 2.97 2.85 -20.60
CA LEU A 211 1.81 2.56 -21.43
C LEU A 211 1.65 3.55 -22.58
N ARG A 212 2.56 4.52 -22.72
CA ARG A 212 2.62 5.42 -23.86
C ARG A 212 3.28 4.69 -25.04
N PRO A 213 2.74 4.83 -26.26
CA PRO A 213 3.39 4.30 -27.46
C PRO A 213 4.74 4.98 -27.64
N ASP A 214 5.67 4.32 -28.32
CA ASP A 214 6.92 4.95 -28.73
C ASP A 214 6.65 6.01 -29.83
N ASP A 215 5.85 5.63 -30.83
CA ASP A 215 5.39 6.53 -31.89
C ASP A 215 3.91 6.90 -31.70
N PRO A 216 3.56 8.18 -31.48
CA PRO A 216 2.18 8.58 -31.22
C PRO A 216 1.27 8.37 -32.44
N THR A 217 1.81 8.47 -33.65
CA THR A 217 1.08 8.28 -34.91
C THR A 217 0.58 6.85 -35.07
N ALA A 218 1.35 5.86 -34.59
CA ALA A 218 1.02 4.45 -34.69
C ALA A 218 -0.23 4.05 -33.88
N VAL A 219 -0.70 4.89 -32.96
CA VAL A 219 -1.91 4.61 -32.14
C VAL A 219 -3.21 4.78 -32.92
N GLN A 220 -3.19 5.56 -34.01
CA GLN A 220 -4.41 5.81 -34.79
C GLN A 220 -4.92 4.53 -35.47
N GLU A 221 -4.02 3.59 -35.76
CA GLU A 221 -4.38 2.31 -36.34
C GLU A 221 -4.80 1.30 -35.27
N PRO A 222 -5.97 0.64 -35.41
CA PRO A 222 -6.39 -0.39 -34.47
C PRO A 222 -5.39 -1.56 -34.48
N SER A 223 -5.05 -2.06 -33.29
CA SER A 223 -4.08 -3.14 -33.17
C SER A 223 -4.56 -4.41 -33.88
N PRO A 224 -3.65 -5.28 -34.35
CA PRO A 224 -4.04 -6.53 -35.01
C PRO A 224 -5.01 -7.36 -34.16
N LEU A 225 -4.83 -7.37 -32.84
CA LEU A 225 -5.71 -8.09 -31.92
C LEU A 225 -7.09 -7.41 -31.76
N GLN A 226 -7.16 -6.08 -31.82
CA GLN A 226 -8.44 -5.36 -31.81
C GLN A 226 -9.26 -5.68 -33.06
N LYS A 227 -8.62 -5.74 -34.23
CA LYS A 227 -9.25 -6.15 -35.49
C LYS A 227 -9.79 -7.58 -35.38
N LEU A 228 -8.98 -8.52 -34.87
CA LEU A 228 -9.36 -9.93 -34.74
C LEU A 228 -10.54 -10.17 -33.80
N TYR A 229 -10.67 -9.38 -32.72
CA TYR A 229 -11.74 -9.53 -31.74
C TYR A 229 -12.91 -8.56 -31.90
N TYR A 230 -12.91 -7.73 -32.95
CA TYR A 230 -13.96 -6.73 -33.23
C TYR A 230 -14.27 -5.85 -32.01
N SER A 231 -13.23 -5.38 -31.31
CA SER A 231 -13.38 -4.65 -30.04
C SER A 231 -12.36 -3.53 -29.88
N ASN A 232 -12.84 -2.33 -29.52
CA ASN A 232 -12.03 -1.13 -29.31
C ASN A 232 -11.57 -0.96 -27.85
N GLU A 233 -11.52 -2.05 -27.07
CA GLU A 233 -11.07 -1.98 -25.68
C GLU A 233 -9.58 -1.60 -25.58
N ARG A 234 -9.25 -0.66 -24.68
CA ARG A 234 -7.87 -0.14 -24.51
C ARG A 234 -6.85 -1.23 -24.21
N PHE A 235 -7.20 -2.27 -23.45
CA PHE A 235 -6.22 -3.29 -23.09
C PHE A 235 -5.83 -4.20 -24.28
N LEU A 236 -6.64 -4.23 -25.34
CA LEU A 236 -6.32 -5.00 -26.55
C LEU A 236 -5.30 -4.27 -27.45
N SER A 237 -5.16 -2.95 -27.32
CA SER A 237 -4.23 -2.17 -28.15
C SER A 237 -2.77 -2.54 -27.90
N PHE A 238 -2.45 -3.07 -26.71
CA PHE A 238 -1.08 -3.39 -26.30
C PHE A 238 -0.52 -4.69 -26.91
N PHE A 239 -1.34 -5.48 -27.60
CA PHE A 239 -0.96 -6.82 -28.03
C PHE A 239 -0.90 -6.95 -29.55
N ASP A 240 0.01 -7.81 -30.01
CA ASP A 240 0.11 -8.23 -31.41
C ASP A 240 -0.87 -9.37 -31.74
N ALA A 241 -0.89 -9.73 -33.02
CA ALA A 241 -1.63 -10.89 -33.50
C ALA A 241 -1.16 -12.20 -32.82
N PRO A 242 -2.07 -13.14 -32.56
CA PRO A 242 -1.73 -14.44 -31.99
C PRO A 242 -0.84 -15.23 -32.96
N LYS A 243 0.24 -15.82 -32.45
CA LYS A 243 1.13 -16.73 -33.19
C LYS A 243 0.93 -18.15 -32.67
N LYS A 244 0.91 -19.15 -33.56
CA LYS A 244 0.87 -20.56 -33.13
C LYS A 244 2.22 -20.91 -32.51
N SER A 245 2.23 -21.33 -31.24
CA SER A 245 3.46 -21.70 -30.54
C SER A 245 3.60 -23.21 -30.38
N LYS A 246 2.54 -23.87 -29.92
CA LYS A 246 2.42 -25.34 -29.84
C LYS A 246 1.20 -25.76 -30.65
N SER A 247 1.07 -27.07 -30.93
CA SER A 247 -0.09 -27.66 -31.62
C SER A 247 -1.43 -27.09 -31.12
N ASP A 248 -1.55 -26.89 -29.81
CA ASP A 248 -2.83 -26.59 -29.15
C ASP A 248 -2.95 -25.17 -28.60
N SER A 249 -1.94 -24.31 -28.78
CA SER A 249 -1.95 -22.97 -28.13
C SER A 249 -1.37 -21.83 -28.98
N TYR A 250 -2.01 -20.67 -28.85
CA TYR A 250 -1.55 -19.39 -29.36
C TYR A 250 -0.71 -18.66 -28.31
N SER A 251 0.44 -18.13 -28.72
CA SER A 251 1.21 -17.14 -27.98
C SER A 251 0.82 -15.74 -28.47
N ILE A 252 0.48 -14.87 -27.53
CA ILE A 252 0.13 -13.46 -27.78
C ILE A 252 1.17 -12.61 -27.07
N HIS A 253 1.98 -11.90 -27.85
CA HIS A 253 3.02 -11.01 -27.35
C HIS A 253 2.52 -9.57 -27.26
N ILE A 254 3.20 -8.78 -26.43
CA ILE A 254 3.03 -7.32 -26.42
C ILE A 254 3.61 -6.76 -27.71
N SER A 255 2.89 -5.80 -28.28
CA SER A 255 3.23 -5.16 -29.54
C SER A 255 4.53 -4.40 -29.48
N ASP A 256 5.24 -4.37 -30.62
CA ASP A 256 6.48 -3.61 -30.77
C ASP A 256 6.28 -2.10 -30.68
N ARG A 257 5.03 -1.62 -30.86
CA ARG A 257 4.62 -0.22 -30.60
C ARG A 257 4.84 0.22 -29.14
N TYR A 258 4.94 -0.74 -28.23
CA TYR A 258 5.15 -0.53 -26.80
C TYR A 258 6.44 -1.21 -26.34
N SER A 259 7.56 -0.85 -26.97
CA SER A 259 8.85 -1.49 -26.73
C SER A 259 9.29 -1.38 -25.27
N ARG A 260 9.07 -0.22 -24.63
CA ARG A 260 9.34 0.02 -23.19
C ARG A 260 8.61 -0.95 -22.26
N LEU A 261 7.33 -1.20 -22.54
CA LEU A 261 6.52 -2.12 -21.74
C LEU A 261 6.98 -3.56 -21.93
N ARG A 262 7.26 -3.93 -23.19
CA ARG A 262 7.72 -5.26 -23.58
C ARG A 262 9.03 -5.61 -22.90
N THR A 263 9.99 -4.69 -22.89
CA THR A 263 11.31 -4.89 -22.28
C THR A 263 11.23 -4.99 -20.76
N ALA A 264 10.46 -4.10 -20.11
CA ALA A 264 10.24 -4.16 -18.66
C ALA A 264 9.64 -5.49 -18.19
N ILE A 265 8.63 -6.02 -18.90
CA ILE A 265 7.98 -7.29 -18.54
C ILE A 265 8.92 -8.48 -18.78
N LYS A 266 9.63 -8.51 -19.92
CA LYS A 266 10.61 -9.57 -20.21
C LYS A 266 11.72 -9.62 -19.17
N ALA A 267 12.29 -8.45 -18.84
CA ALA A 267 13.35 -8.36 -17.86
C ALA A 267 12.88 -8.73 -16.44
N GLN A 268 11.68 -8.30 -16.04
CA GLN A 268 11.13 -8.68 -14.73
C GLN A 268 10.91 -10.19 -14.62
N HIS A 269 10.37 -10.81 -15.68
CA HIS A 269 10.16 -12.27 -15.71
C HIS A 269 11.48 -13.02 -15.64
N HIS A 270 12.48 -12.61 -16.42
CA HIS A 270 13.80 -13.26 -16.45
C HIS A 270 14.52 -13.18 -15.09
N LYS A 271 14.36 -12.08 -14.35
CA LYS A 271 14.95 -11.93 -13.01
C LYS A 271 14.08 -12.48 -11.87
N GLU A 272 12.88 -12.97 -12.18
CA GLU A 272 11.90 -13.51 -11.21
C GLU A 272 11.60 -12.54 -10.04
N VAL A 273 11.67 -11.23 -10.30
CA VAL A 273 11.50 -10.20 -9.27
C VAL A 273 10.02 -9.93 -9.01
N ALA A 274 9.56 -10.13 -7.78
CA ALA A 274 8.21 -9.74 -7.35
C ALA A 274 8.09 -9.41 -5.86
N LEU A 275 7.15 -8.53 -5.52
CA LEU A 275 6.82 -8.20 -4.13
C LEU A 275 6.04 -9.29 -3.40
N ASN A 276 5.16 -9.99 -4.12
CA ASN A 276 4.23 -10.97 -3.54
C ASN A 276 4.17 -12.26 -4.37
N ARG A 277 3.79 -12.14 -5.65
CA ARG A 277 3.67 -13.25 -6.60
C ARG A 277 4.35 -12.87 -7.89
N GLU A 278 5.14 -13.77 -8.42
CA GLU A 278 5.87 -13.59 -9.67
C GLU A 278 4.95 -13.47 -10.89
N LEU A 279 5.51 -12.91 -11.96
CA LEU A 279 4.91 -12.93 -13.27
C LEU A 279 5.08 -14.34 -13.83
N LYS A 280 3.99 -15.02 -14.14
CA LYS A 280 4.03 -16.41 -14.64
C LYS A 280 4.78 -16.55 -15.97
N ARG A 281 4.59 -15.56 -16.86
CA ARG A 281 5.08 -15.55 -18.25
C ARG A 281 5.22 -14.09 -18.71
N SER A 282 6.15 -13.85 -19.65
CA SER A 282 6.31 -12.53 -20.31
C SER A 282 5.28 -12.29 -21.43
N TYR A 283 4.59 -13.34 -21.87
CA TYR A 283 3.56 -13.31 -22.90
C TYR A 283 2.32 -14.08 -22.45
N LEU A 284 1.21 -13.90 -23.17
CA LEU A 284 -0.04 -14.61 -22.90
C LEU A 284 -0.08 -15.91 -23.72
N LEU A 285 -0.49 -17.00 -23.08
CA LEU A 285 -0.79 -18.27 -23.75
C LEU A 285 -2.28 -18.54 -23.65
N THR A 286 -2.91 -18.76 -24.79
CA THR A 286 -4.33 -19.10 -24.90
C THR A 286 -4.49 -20.38 -25.71
N PRO A 287 -5.27 -21.36 -25.24
CA PRO A 287 -5.53 -22.57 -26.02
C PRO A 287 -6.31 -22.21 -27.29
N ILE A 288 -6.04 -22.94 -28.38
CA ILE A 288 -6.72 -22.79 -29.67
C ILE A 288 -8.16 -23.30 -29.54
N ASN A 289 -8.29 -24.49 -28.96
CA ASN A 289 -9.56 -25.17 -28.79
C ASN A 289 -10.04 -25.10 -27.33
N ASN A 290 -11.34 -25.25 -27.14
CA ASN A 290 -11.95 -25.43 -25.83
C ASN A 290 -11.85 -26.91 -25.40
N ILE A 291 -12.34 -27.22 -24.20
CA ILE A 291 -12.44 -28.58 -23.63
C ILE A 291 -13.21 -29.53 -24.56
N TRP A 292 -14.13 -29.03 -25.38
CA TRP A 292 -14.87 -29.81 -26.39
C TRP A 292 -14.21 -29.80 -27.79
N GLU A 293 -12.91 -29.49 -27.88
CA GLU A 293 -12.14 -29.42 -29.14
C GLU A 293 -12.65 -28.41 -30.19
N ARG A 294 -13.69 -27.64 -29.87
CA ARG A 294 -14.20 -26.53 -30.69
C ARG A 294 -13.29 -25.30 -30.61
N PRO A 295 -13.25 -24.43 -31.64
CA PRO A 295 -12.45 -23.21 -31.60
C PRO A 295 -12.84 -22.33 -30.41
N MET A 296 -11.86 -21.67 -29.79
CA MET A 296 -12.07 -20.84 -28.60
C MET A 296 -13.06 -19.69 -28.88
N PRO A 297 -14.16 -19.56 -28.11
CA PRO A 297 -15.08 -18.45 -28.29
C PRO A 297 -14.40 -17.09 -28.09
N ILE A 298 -14.67 -16.14 -28.99
CA ILE A 298 -14.03 -14.80 -28.99
C ILE A 298 -14.22 -14.07 -27.66
N LYS A 299 -15.40 -14.18 -27.03
CA LYS A 299 -15.67 -13.59 -25.70
C LYS A 299 -14.74 -14.17 -24.63
N ARG A 300 -14.48 -15.49 -24.67
CA ARG A 300 -13.58 -16.16 -23.72
C ARG A 300 -12.12 -15.76 -23.98
N ALA A 301 -11.71 -15.72 -25.23
CA ALA A 301 -10.37 -15.25 -25.61
C ALA A 301 -10.11 -13.81 -25.13
N ARG A 302 -11.05 -12.88 -25.35
CA ARG A 302 -11.01 -11.51 -24.80
C ARG A 302 -10.90 -11.48 -23.28
N ASN A 303 -11.69 -12.29 -22.57
CA ASN A 303 -11.63 -12.37 -21.12
C ASN A 303 -10.29 -12.92 -20.60
N ASN A 304 -9.68 -13.87 -21.32
CA ASN A 304 -8.33 -14.36 -21.00
C ASN A 304 -7.30 -13.23 -21.12
N VAL A 305 -7.36 -12.44 -22.18
CA VAL A 305 -6.49 -11.27 -22.37
C VAL A 305 -6.71 -10.24 -21.25
N ARG A 306 -7.98 -9.92 -20.94
CA ARG A 306 -8.34 -8.98 -19.86
C ARG A 306 -7.79 -9.44 -18.52
N ARG A 307 -7.95 -10.73 -18.18
CA ARG A 307 -7.46 -11.31 -16.93
C ARG A 307 -5.95 -11.26 -16.87
N TRP A 308 -5.26 -11.70 -17.92
CA TRP A 308 -3.81 -11.65 -18.00
C TRP A 308 -3.31 -10.21 -17.83
N TYR A 309 -3.89 -9.25 -18.56
CA TYR A 309 -3.54 -7.83 -18.45
C TYR A 309 -3.73 -7.29 -17.04
N ALA A 310 -4.85 -7.58 -16.38
CA ALA A 310 -5.10 -7.15 -15.01
C ALA A 310 -4.09 -7.76 -14.03
N GLU A 311 -3.77 -9.06 -14.18
CA GLU A 311 -2.79 -9.74 -13.35
C GLU A 311 -1.37 -9.20 -13.58
N THR A 312 -0.96 -8.99 -14.83
CA THR A 312 0.38 -8.50 -15.17
C THR A 312 0.57 -7.06 -14.73
N MET A 313 -0.35 -6.14 -15.03
CA MET A 313 -0.22 -4.73 -14.61
C MET A 313 -0.26 -4.55 -13.08
N THR A 314 -0.98 -5.43 -12.37
CA THR A 314 -0.99 -5.42 -10.90
C THR A 314 0.35 -5.86 -10.32
N ARG A 315 1.06 -6.77 -10.98
CA ARG A 315 2.33 -7.35 -10.50
C ARG A 315 3.57 -6.65 -11.06
N LEU A 316 3.46 -6.03 -12.23
CA LEU A 316 4.53 -5.31 -12.90
C LEU A 316 5.10 -4.23 -11.97
N LEU A 317 6.42 -4.20 -11.86
CA LEU A 317 7.14 -3.18 -11.13
C LEU A 317 7.62 -2.13 -12.14
N PRO A 318 7.07 -0.91 -12.11
CA PRO A 318 7.47 0.09 -13.08
C PRO A 318 8.93 0.51 -12.88
N PRO A 319 9.66 0.86 -13.93
CA PRO A 319 10.99 1.42 -13.78
C PRO A 319 10.89 2.80 -13.14
N LEU A 320 11.92 3.14 -12.38
CA LEU A 320 12.11 4.45 -11.79
C LEU A 320 12.77 5.40 -12.80
N PRO A 321 12.56 6.72 -12.65
CA PRO A 321 13.41 7.72 -13.27
C PRO A 321 14.88 7.50 -12.86
N THR A 322 15.81 7.83 -13.77
CA THR A 322 17.25 7.62 -13.58
C THR A 322 17.76 8.26 -12.29
N GLU A 323 17.39 9.52 -12.03
CA GLU A 323 17.77 10.27 -10.82
C GLU A 323 17.35 9.55 -9.53
N GLU A 324 16.12 9.02 -9.48
CA GLU A 324 15.60 8.34 -8.31
C GLU A 324 16.24 6.96 -8.13
N PHE A 325 16.51 6.27 -9.23
CA PHE A 325 17.19 4.98 -9.22
C PHE A 325 18.62 5.11 -8.68
N GLU A 326 19.38 6.08 -9.19
CA GLU A 326 20.73 6.39 -8.73
C GLU A 326 20.75 6.85 -7.27
N PHE A 327 19.75 7.65 -6.86
CA PHE A 327 19.59 8.00 -5.46
C PHE A 327 19.42 6.77 -4.56
N VAL A 328 18.53 5.83 -4.93
CA VAL A 328 18.32 4.59 -4.17
C VAL A 328 19.58 3.72 -4.16
N LYS A 329 20.28 3.62 -5.30
CA LYS A 329 21.55 2.90 -5.43
C LYS A 329 22.63 3.49 -4.50
N ALA A 330 22.83 4.80 -4.54
CA ALA A 330 23.76 5.51 -3.67
C ALA A 330 23.44 5.35 -2.17
N MET A 331 22.15 5.34 -1.82
CA MET A 331 21.70 5.08 -0.44
C MET A 331 21.93 3.62 0.01
N ALA A 332 21.82 2.66 -0.92
CA ALA A 332 22.08 1.25 -0.66
C ALA A 332 23.59 0.95 -0.53
N GLU A 333 24.42 1.59 -1.35
CA GLU A 333 25.87 1.55 -1.26
C GLU A 333 26.37 2.26 0.00
N GLY A 334 25.65 3.29 0.45
CA GLY A 334 25.96 4.06 1.65
C GLY A 334 26.83 5.29 1.38
N THR A 335 27.01 5.66 0.11
CA THR A 335 27.65 6.90 -0.34
C THR A 335 26.83 8.11 0.12
N LYS A 336 25.50 8.05 -0.05
CA LYS A 336 24.56 9.05 0.49
C LYS A 336 24.08 8.65 1.90
N ARG A 337 23.98 9.63 2.79
CA ARG A 337 23.52 9.45 4.18
C ARG A 337 22.03 9.78 4.30
N PRO A 338 21.25 9.00 5.09
CA PRO A 338 19.84 9.32 5.35
C PRO A 338 19.69 10.61 6.16
N SER A 339 18.69 11.42 5.81
CA SER A 339 18.40 12.70 6.46
C SER A 339 17.49 12.49 7.68
N PHE A 340 18.05 12.20 8.85
CA PHE A 340 17.27 12.12 10.08
C PHE A 340 16.88 13.51 10.56
N VAL A 341 15.60 13.71 10.86
CA VAL A 341 15.09 14.98 11.39
C VAL A 341 14.78 14.80 12.88
N LYS A 342 15.34 15.67 13.73
CA LYS A 342 15.01 15.67 15.15
C LYS A 342 13.53 16.01 15.34
N ARG A 343 12.86 15.28 16.23
CA ARG A 343 11.48 15.61 16.61
C ARG A 343 11.45 16.97 17.28
N ARG A 344 10.42 17.78 16.97
CA ARG A 344 10.16 19.01 17.73
C ARG A 344 9.87 18.60 19.17
N SER A 345 10.52 19.27 20.13
CA SER A 345 10.11 19.19 21.52
C SER A 345 8.64 19.62 21.61
N PRO A 346 7.82 18.96 22.44
CA PRO A 346 6.53 19.54 22.79
C PRO A 346 6.76 20.97 23.27
N ALA A 347 5.82 21.87 22.97
CA ALA A 347 5.84 23.18 23.60
C ALA A 347 5.76 22.93 25.10
N ILE A 348 6.88 23.14 25.78
CA ILE A 348 6.93 23.17 27.23
C ILE A 348 6.10 24.40 27.57
N GLU A 349 4.93 24.21 28.19
CA GLU A 349 4.26 25.31 28.84
C GLU A 349 5.29 25.88 29.82
N LEU A 350 5.77 27.10 29.55
CA LEU A 350 6.48 27.89 30.55
C LEU A 350 5.44 28.25 31.62
N ARG A 351 4.96 27.25 32.35
CA ARG A 351 4.43 27.52 33.67
C ARG A 351 5.63 28.04 34.46
N PRO A 352 5.52 29.18 35.16
CA PRO A 352 6.48 29.46 36.21
C PRO A 352 6.60 28.18 37.05
N VAL A 353 7.82 27.83 37.44
CA VAL A 353 8.07 26.72 38.35
C VAL A 353 7.46 27.11 39.69
N GLU A 354 6.14 27.03 39.79
CA GLU A 354 5.48 26.81 41.06
C GLU A 354 5.91 25.39 41.43
N GLU A 355 6.67 25.28 42.52
CA GLU A 355 7.02 24.01 43.12
C GLU A 355 5.73 23.22 43.30
N VAL A 356 5.45 22.31 42.36
CA VAL A 356 4.26 21.46 42.44
C VAL A 356 4.44 20.69 43.73
N PRO A 357 3.58 20.89 44.75
CA PRO A 357 3.77 20.29 46.06
C PRO A 357 3.92 18.79 45.88
N GLU A 358 4.83 18.16 46.63
CA GLU A 358 5.18 16.74 46.46
C GLU A 358 3.94 15.83 46.45
N VAL A 359 2.89 16.23 47.17
CA VAL A 359 1.57 15.60 47.21
C VAL A 359 0.89 15.54 45.84
N GLU A 360 0.97 16.59 45.02
CA GLU A 360 0.39 16.62 43.68
C GLU A 360 1.17 15.77 42.68
N GLN A 361 2.49 15.65 42.86
CA GLN A 361 3.32 14.77 42.04
C GLN A 361 3.06 13.31 42.41
N PHE A 362 2.95 13.03 43.70
CA PHE A 362 2.61 11.71 44.23
C PHE A 362 1.20 11.28 43.80
N THR A 363 0.20 12.16 43.88
CA THR A 363 -1.17 11.84 43.42
C THR A 363 -1.22 11.62 41.91
N LYS A 364 -0.47 12.37 41.09
CA LYS A 364 -0.33 12.08 39.65
C LYS A 364 0.33 10.72 39.40
N LEU A 365 1.41 10.40 40.11
CA LEU A 365 2.06 9.09 40.03
C LEU A 365 1.13 7.94 40.45
N VAL A 366 0.37 8.12 41.53
CA VAL A 366 -0.62 7.14 42.01
C VAL A 366 -1.76 7.01 41.01
N GLN A 367 -2.25 8.11 40.43
CA GLN A 367 -3.28 8.08 39.38
C GLN A 367 -2.77 7.38 38.11
N ASP A 368 -1.54 7.64 37.68
CA ASP A 368 -0.92 6.97 36.53
C ASP A 368 -0.71 5.47 36.81
N ALA A 369 -0.30 5.11 38.04
CA ALA A 369 -0.13 3.73 38.48
C ALA A 369 -1.48 2.99 38.57
N LEU A 370 -2.51 3.63 39.12
CA LEU A 370 -3.88 3.11 39.21
C LEU A 370 -4.56 3.01 37.84
N ALA A 371 -4.29 3.94 36.95
CA ALA A 371 -4.80 3.92 35.57
C ALA A 371 -4.25 2.72 34.78
N LEU A 372 -3.20 2.04 35.28
CA LEU A 372 -2.56 0.90 34.63
C LEU A 372 -2.33 1.16 33.15
N GLU A 373 -1.93 2.40 32.81
CA GLU A 373 -1.57 2.79 31.44
C GLU A 373 -0.28 2.08 31.07
N LYS A 374 -0.37 0.77 30.82
CA LYS A 374 0.72 -0.01 30.26
C LYS A 374 1.04 0.69 28.95
N PRO A 375 2.26 1.27 28.78
CA PRO A 375 2.64 1.82 27.51
C PRO A 375 2.36 0.75 26.49
N SER A 376 1.67 1.11 25.39
CA SER A 376 1.25 0.10 24.44
C SER A 376 2.48 -0.75 24.08
N ARG A 377 2.31 -2.05 23.80
CA ARG A 377 3.44 -2.95 23.47
C ARG A 377 4.42 -2.34 22.43
N PHE A 378 3.93 -1.38 21.65
CA PHE A 378 4.68 -0.59 20.68
C PHE A 378 5.47 0.59 21.29
N ASP A 379 4.91 1.29 22.27
CA ASP A 379 5.58 2.41 22.95
C ASP A 379 6.72 1.93 23.86
N ALA A 380 6.57 0.75 24.48
CA ALA A 380 7.62 0.13 25.31
C ALA A 380 8.93 -0.21 24.55
N ARG A 381 8.91 -0.25 23.21
CA ARG A 381 10.09 -0.52 22.36
C ARG A 381 10.57 0.69 21.57
N ALA A 382 9.97 1.86 21.82
CA ALA A 382 10.21 3.08 21.06
C ALA A 382 11.67 3.56 21.15
N ASP A 383 12.30 3.43 22.31
CA ASP A 383 13.65 3.99 22.55
C ASP A 383 14.78 3.15 21.96
N THR A 384 14.60 1.84 21.81
CA THR A 384 15.63 0.94 21.24
C THR A 384 15.60 0.85 19.73
N LEU A 385 14.47 1.18 19.07
CA LEU A 385 14.26 0.87 17.67
C LEU A 385 14.47 2.02 16.69
N ARG A 386 14.93 3.20 17.15
CA ARG A 386 15.09 4.38 16.28
C ARG A 386 15.82 4.04 14.97
N PRO A 387 15.38 4.61 13.83
CA PRO A 387 15.92 4.23 12.54
C PRO A 387 17.40 4.62 12.46
N ASN A 388 18.26 3.61 12.46
CA ASN A 388 19.71 3.78 12.36
C ASN A 388 20.19 3.70 10.90
N ARG A 389 21.38 4.24 10.61
CA ARG A 389 21.98 4.19 9.26
C ARG A 389 22.05 2.76 8.70
N ARG A 390 22.46 1.80 9.54
CA ARG A 390 22.54 0.37 9.17
C ARG A 390 21.18 -0.20 8.76
N LEU A 391 20.12 0.14 9.49
CA LEU A 391 18.76 -0.28 9.17
C LEU A 391 18.30 0.31 7.83
N MET A 392 18.52 1.61 7.63
CA MET A 392 18.16 2.30 6.39
C MET A 392 18.88 1.70 5.18
N ARG A 393 20.19 1.43 5.29
CA ARG A 393 20.96 0.78 4.21
C ARG A 393 20.36 -0.56 3.82
N ARG A 394 20.03 -1.42 4.81
CA ARG A 394 19.36 -2.71 4.58
C ARG A 394 17.99 -2.57 3.91
N LEU A 395 17.25 -1.51 4.24
CA LEU A 395 15.97 -1.23 3.59
C LEU A 395 16.14 -0.78 2.14
N TYR A 396 17.14 0.04 1.86
CA TYR A 396 17.45 0.48 0.50
C TYR A 396 18.02 -0.64 -0.37
N THR A 397 18.85 -1.54 0.18
CA THR A 397 19.32 -2.73 -0.57
C THR A 397 18.17 -3.68 -0.89
N ASP A 398 17.23 -3.87 0.04
CA ASP A 398 16.00 -4.63 -0.22
C ASP A 398 15.14 -3.94 -1.29
N LEU A 399 14.94 -2.62 -1.19
CA LEU A 399 14.19 -1.84 -2.17
C LEU A 399 14.82 -1.88 -3.56
N LEU A 400 16.14 -1.73 -3.65
CA LEU A 400 16.90 -1.68 -4.90
C LEU A 400 16.69 -2.96 -5.73
N GLY A 401 16.56 -4.12 -5.08
CA GLY A 401 16.23 -5.39 -5.74
C GLY A 401 14.87 -5.39 -6.46
N PHE A 402 13.94 -4.50 -6.08
CA PHE A 402 12.62 -4.34 -6.72
C PHE A 402 12.57 -3.16 -7.70
N CYS A 403 13.69 -2.46 -7.90
CA CYS A 403 13.78 -1.27 -8.72
C CYS A 403 14.52 -1.59 -10.02
N SER A 404 14.01 -1.04 -11.11
CA SER A 404 14.65 -1.04 -12.42
C SER A 404 14.72 0.39 -12.95
N LYS A 405 15.66 0.64 -13.85
CA LYS A 405 15.68 1.79 -14.75
C LYS A 405 15.59 1.30 -16.19
N LEU A 406 15.05 2.12 -17.07
CA LEU A 406 15.07 1.88 -18.52
C LEU A 406 16.10 2.80 -19.14
N GLU A 407 17.02 2.22 -19.90
CA GLU A 407 18.03 2.93 -20.67
C GLU A 407 17.86 2.57 -22.14
N TRP A 408 18.05 3.56 -23.01
CA TRP A 408 18.04 3.31 -24.44
C TRP A 408 19.43 2.89 -24.87
N ASN A 409 19.56 1.67 -25.39
CA ASN A 409 20.84 1.23 -25.96
C ASN A 409 20.89 1.60 -27.43
N GLU A 410 21.79 2.52 -27.75
CA GLU A 410 22.00 2.98 -29.12
C GLU A 410 22.50 1.85 -30.03
N SER A 411 23.42 1.00 -29.54
CA SER A 411 24.02 -0.11 -30.31
C SER A 411 22.97 -1.10 -30.83
N PHE A 412 21.97 -1.42 -30.01
CA PHE A 412 20.94 -2.41 -30.35
C PHE A 412 19.62 -1.76 -30.81
N LYS A 413 19.52 -0.43 -30.79
CA LYS A 413 18.28 0.35 -31.00
C LYS A 413 17.10 -0.22 -30.21
N LYS A 414 17.34 -0.58 -28.95
CA LYS A 414 16.37 -1.24 -28.07
C LYS A 414 16.47 -0.68 -26.66
N TRP A 415 15.34 -0.66 -25.96
CA TRP A 415 15.32 -0.38 -24.53
C TRP A 415 15.91 -1.55 -23.74
N GLU A 416 16.87 -1.26 -22.88
CA GLU A 416 17.37 -2.19 -21.88
C GLU A 416 16.83 -1.83 -20.50
N SER A 417 16.45 -2.85 -19.74
CA SER A 417 15.99 -2.70 -18.36
C SER A 417 17.11 -3.11 -17.41
N VAL A 418 17.82 -2.13 -16.86
CA VAL A 418 18.83 -2.37 -15.83
C VAL A 418 18.12 -2.49 -14.47
N TRP A 419 18.25 -3.65 -13.82
CA TRP A 419 17.73 -3.84 -12.46
C TRP A 419 18.81 -3.65 -11.42
N GLY A 420 18.40 -3.14 -10.27
CA GLY A 420 19.25 -3.13 -9.09
C GLY A 420 19.48 -4.55 -8.57
N ASN A 421 20.73 -4.84 -8.21
CA ASN A 421 21.06 -6.10 -7.55
C ASN A 421 20.85 -5.92 -6.04
N ARG A 422 20.26 -6.93 -5.39
CA ARG A 422 20.32 -7.00 -3.93
C ARG A 422 21.77 -7.31 -3.58
N LEU A 423 22.48 -6.36 -2.96
CA LEU A 423 23.82 -6.59 -2.44
C LEU A 423 23.76 -7.78 -1.47
N GLN A 424 24.20 -8.95 -1.92
CA GLN A 424 24.19 -10.19 -1.13
C GLN A 424 25.32 -10.09 -0.13
N GLY A 425 24.97 -9.83 1.13
CA GLY A 425 25.95 -9.60 2.17
C GLY A 425 26.71 -8.31 1.93
N ILE A 426 26.73 -7.43 2.91
CA ILE A 426 27.94 -6.62 3.03
C ILE A 426 28.97 -7.67 3.43
N ASN A 427 29.73 -8.22 2.46
CA ASN A 427 31.07 -8.63 2.80
C ASN A 427 31.64 -7.36 3.40
N SER A 428 31.73 -7.32 4.73
CA SER A 428 32.60 -6.35 5.36
C SER A 428 33.90 -6.59 4.62
N GLN A 429 34.27 -5.68 3.74
CA GLN A 429 35.68 -5.50 3.46
C GLN A 429 36.24 -5.27 4.85
N VAL A 430 36.76 -6.35 5.42
CA VAL A 430 37.65 -6.28 6.55
C VAL A 430 38.69 -5.32 6.02
N SER A 431 38.66 -4.08 6.52
CA SER A 431 39.65 -3.08 6.11
C SER A 431 41.00 -3.77 6.26
N SER A 432 41.91 -3.63 5.29
CA SER A 432 43.24 -4.24 5.41
C SER A 432 43.91 -3.83 6.74
N GLU A 433 43.55 -2.65 7.26
CA GLU A 433 43.93 -2.12 8.57
C GLU A 433 43.40 -2.93 9.78
N ALA A 434 42.32 -3.69 9.62
CA ALA A 434 41.80 -4.57 10.66
C ALA A 434 42.57 -5.90 10.75
N ALA A 435 43.40 -6.23 9.76
CA ALA A 435 44.33 -7.35 9.87
C ALA A 435 45.46 -7.02 10.87
N ASP A 436 45.92 -5.76 10.91
CA ASP A 436 46.92 -5.29 11.89
C ASP A 436 46.37 -5.19 13.31
N LEU A 437 45.06 -5.03 13.48
CA LEU A 437 44.42 -4.99 14.80
C LEU A 437 44.54 -6.32 15.58
N PHE A 438 44.81 -7.42 14.87
CA PHE A 438 45.02 -8.76 15.45
C PHE A 438 46.46 -9.27 15.28
N ALA A 439 47.40 -8.42 14.87
CA ALA A 439 48.81 -8.77 14.89
C ALA A 439 49.26 -9.01 16.34
N GLY A 440 49.61 -10.25 16.68
CA GLY A 440 49.99 -10.65 18.05
C GLY A 440 48.89 -11.34 18.86
N VAL A 441 47.78 -11.74 18.22
CA VAL A 441 46.70 -12.50 18.85
C VAL A 441 46.51 -13.83 18.11
N ASP A 442 46.53 -14.95 18.82
CA ASP A 442 46.35 -16.28 18.20
C ASP A 442 44.93 -16.46 17.65
N ALA A 443 44.70 -17.50 16.82
CA ALA A 443 43.39 -17.85 16.26
C ALA A 443 42.28 -18.08 17.32
N SER A 444 42.64 -18.15 18.60
CA SER A 444 41.74 -18.25 19.76
C SER A 444 41.44 -16.91 20.46
N GLY A 445 41.99 -15.79 19.98
CA GLY A 445 41.73 -14.45 20.51
C GLY A 445 42.57 -14.07 21.74
N LYS A 446 43.68 -14.77 22.01
CA LYS A 446 44.56 -14.52 23.17
C LYS A 446 45.90 -13.94 22.74
N VAL A 447 46.38 -12.95 23.48
CA VAL A 447 47.77 -12.45 23.39
C VAL A 447 48.66 -13.50 24.09
N PRO A 448 49.76 -13.97 23.49
CA PRO A 448 50.63 -14.95 24.13
C PRO A 448 51.27 -14.34 25.37
N GLN A 449 50.76 -14.68 26.54
CA GLN A 449 51.46 -14.46 27.81
C GLN A 449 52.66 -15.39 27.82
N GLN A 450 53.86 -14.83 28.04
CA GLN A 450 55.07 -15.61 28.31
C GLN A 450 54.76 -16.56 29.48
N GLN A 451 54.72 -17.86 29.18
CA GLN A 451 54.26 -18.88 30.10
C GLN A 451 55.23 -19.01 31.28
N SER A 452 54.78 -18.67 32.48
CA SER A 452 55.35 -19.26 33.70
C SER A 452 54.81 -20.69 33.79
N GLU A 453 55.68 -21.68 33.61
CA GLU A 453 55.40 -23.13 33.44
C GLU A 453 54.58 -23.78 34.59
N LEU A 454 54.29 -23.06 35.66
CA LEU A 454 53.59 -23.58 36.85
C LEU A 454 52.06 -23.63 36.71
N HIS A 455 51.44 -22.91 35.77
CA HIS A 455 49.97 -22.84 35.65
C HIS A 455 49.33 -23.90 34.72
N ASP A 456 50.11 -24.55 33.85
CA ASP A 456 49.57 -25.45 32.83
C ASP A 456 49.13 -26.82 33.38
N VAL A 457 49.75 -27.29 34.47
CA VAL A 457 49.40 -28.57 35.10
C VAL A 457 48.03 -28.50 35.80
N ALA A 458 47.69 -27.34 36.38
CA ALA A 458 46.40 -27.12 37.05
C ALA A 458 45.23 -26.99 36.05
N ALA A 459 45.45 -26.30 34.93
CA ALA A 459 44.45 -26.14 33.88
C ALA A 459 44.13 -27.46 33.15
N GLN A 460 45.13 -28.33 32.97
CA GLN A 460 44.92 -29.65 32.37
C GLN A 460 44.08 -30.58 33.26
N LYS A 461 44.29 -30.55 34.59
CA LYS A 461 43.45 -31.32 35.55
C LYS A 461 41.99 -30.85 35.55
N HIS A 462 41.74 -29.54 35.56
CA HIS A 462 40.37 -29.00 35.55
C HIS A 462 39.61 -29.32 34.26
N ASN A 463 40.30 -29.33 33.11
CA ASN A 463 39.71 -29.69 31.82
C ASN A 463 39.41 -31.18 31.69
N ALA A 464 40.22 -32.05 32.32
CA ALA A 464 39.94 -33.48 32.38
C ALA A 464 38.68 -33.77 33.22
N ASP A 465 38.52 -33.08 34.34
CA ASP A 465 37.40 -33.25 35.26
C ASP A 465 36.07 -32.74 34.67
N LEU A 466 36.11 -31.61 33.95
CA LEU A 466 34.96 -31.11 33.18
C LEU A 466 34.54 -32.07 32.06
N LYS A 467 35.49 -32.71 31.37
CA LYS A 467 35.19 -33.70 30.34
C LYS A 467 34.58 -34.97 30.93
N ALA A 468 35.00 -35.39 32.14
CA ALA A 468 34.38 -36.49 32.86
C ALA A 468 32.91 -36.16 33.21
N ARG A 469 32.65 -34.99 33.81
CA ARG A 469 31.30 -34.53 34.15
C ARG A 469 30.37 -34.39 32.94
N LEU A 470 30.89 -33.96 31.79
CA LEU A 470 30.09 -33.87 30.56
C LEU A 470 29.72 -35.25 29.99
N LYS A 471 30.58 -36.26 30.13
CA LYS A 471 30.26 -37.64 29.74
C LYS A 471 29.17 -38.23 30.63
N ASP A 472 29.20 -37.95 31.93
CA ASP A 472 28.18 -38.42 32.86
C ASP A 472 26.83 -37.73 32.62
N TYR A 473 26.83 -36.42 32.31
CA TYR A 473 25.62 -35.68 31.95
C TYR A 473 24.99 -36.15 30.62
N GLN A 474 25.82 -36.63 29.67
CA GLN A 474 25.30 -37.21 28.43
C GLN A 474 24.70 -38.61 28.64
N LYS A 475 25.21 -39.39 29.60
CA LYS A 475 24.64 -40.70 29.97
C LYS A 475 23.33 -40.58 30.76
N SER A 476 23.14 -39.52 31.54
CA SER A 476 21.93 -39.33 32.36
C SER A 476 20.79 -38.58 31.66
N LYS A 477 20.96 -38.18 30.39
CA LYS A 477 19.91 -37.49 29.65
C LYS A 477 18.79 -38.48 29.31
N PRO A 478 17.56 -38.32 29.85
CA PRO A 478 16.45 -39.19 29.49
C PRO A 478 16.25 -39.10 27.97
N LYS A 479 16.18 -40.25 27.30
CA LYS A 479 15.86 -40.32 25.87
C LYS A 479 14.58 -39.50 25.67
N LYS A 480 14.68 -38.40 24.92
CA LYS A 480 13.49 -37.65 24.50
C LYS A 480 12.58 -38.63 23.78
N GLU A 481 11.50 -39.02 24.45
CA GLU A 481 10.40 -39.73 23.82
C GLU A 481 9.98 -38.90 22.61
N ARG A 482 10.18 -39.46 21.42
CA ARG A 482 9.74 -38.84 20.18
C ARG A 482 8.22 -38.94 20.18
N HIS A 483 7.54 -37.94 20.74
CA HIS A 483 6.10 -37.81 20.55
C HIS A 483 5.84 -37.62 19.07
N THR A 484 5.46 -38.70 18.38
CA THR A 484 4.96 -38.67 17.01
C THR A 484 3.63 -37.92 17.04
N THR A 485 3.64 -36.68 16.55
CA THR A 485 2.42 -35.90 16.43
C THR A 485 1.55 -36.52 15.35
N LEU A 486 0.58 -37.32 15.76
CA LEU A 486 -0.40 -37.90 14.85
C LEU A 486 -1.33 -36.79 14.33
N PRO A 487 -1.61 -36.72 13.03
CA PRO A 487 -2.50 -35.71 12.50
C PRO A 487 -3.94 -36.00 12.95
N PHE A 488 -4.67 -34.95 13.37
CA PHE A 488 -6.00 -35.02 13.99
C PHE A 488 -7.05 -35.91 13.28
N TYR A 489 -6.90 -36.19 11.98
CA TYR A 489 -7.83 -37.04 11.24
C TYR A 489 -7.63 -38.55 11.46
N THR A 490 -6.56 -38.99 12.15
CA THR A 490 -6.28 -40.42 12.34
C THR A 490 -7.33 -41.16 13.16
N GLU A 491 -8.04 -40.46 14.04
CA GLU A 491 -9.14 -41.01 14.85
C GLU A 491 -10.39 -41.34 14.02
N PHE A 492 -10.58 -40.65 12.89
CA PHE A 492 -11.73 -40.82 12.01
C PHE A 492 -11.49 -41.84 10.89
N LEU A 493 -10.29 -42.41 10.79
CA LEU A 493 -10.00 -43.47 9.82
C LEU A 493 -10.60 -44.80 10.32
N PRO A 494 -11.07 -45.69 9.42
CA PRO A 494 -11.51 -47.03 9.79
C PRO A 494 -10.45 -47.77 10.64
N PRO A 495 -10.86 -48.66 11.55
CA PRO A 495 -9.95 -49.36 12.46
C PRO A 495 -8.87 -50.17 11.73
N ASP A 496 -9.15 -50.60 10.50
CA ASP A 496 -8.19 -51.34 9.67
C ASP A 496 -7.16 -50.48 8.93
N HIS A 497 -7.28 -49.16 8.97
CA HIS A 497 -6.39 -48.27 8.25
C HIS A 497 -4.96 -48.34 8.81
N PRO A 498 -3.92 -48.52 7.97
CA PRO A 498 -2.55 -48.79 8.42
C PRO A 498 -1.99 -47.68 9.33
N ILE A 499 -2.36 -46.42 9.06
CA ILE A 499 -1.95 -45.27 9.89
C ILE A 499 -2.57 -45.32 11.30
N ARG A 500 -3.80 -45.83 11.45
CA ARG A 500 -4.46 -45.97 12.74
C ARG A 500 -3.94 -47.19 13.53
N LYS A 501 -3.62 -48.29 12.83
CA LYS A 501 -2.93 -49.45 13.41
C LYS A 501 -1.53 -49.08 13.93
N ALA A 502 -0.77 -48.29 13.17
CA ALA A 502 0.55 -47.81 13.59
C ALA A 502 0.48 -46.81 14.77
N ALA A 503 -0.64 -46.09 14.92
CA ALA A 503 -0.88 -45.16 16.03
C ALA A 503 -1.24 -45.87 17.34
N GLY A 504 -1.92 -47.02 17.29
CA GLY A 504 -2.35 -47.78 18.47
C GLY A 504 -1.34 -48.80 19.00
N ALA A 505 -0.17 -48.94 18.36
CA ALA A 505 0.83 -49.96 18.67
C ALA A 505 2.05 -49.45 19.45
N ASN A 506 2.07 -48.17 19.85
CA ASN A 506 3.17 -47.55 20.61
C ASN A 506 2.75 -47.15 22.02
#